data_AF-I1CTW8-F1
#
_entry.id   AF-I1CTW8-F1
#
_cell.length_a   1.000
_cell.length_b   1.000
_cell.length_c   1.000
_cell.angle_alpha   90.00
_cell.angle_beta   90.00
_cell.angle_gamma   90.00
#
_symmetry.space_group_name_H-M   'P 1'
#
loop_
_entity.id
_entity.type
_entity.pdbx_description
1 polymer ?
#
loop_
_entity_poly.entity_id
_entity_poly.type
_entity_poly.pdbx_seq_one_letter_code
_entity_poly.pdbx_strand_id
1 'polypeptide(L)'
;MAIVKWAKEYLSQGVLSRHRQGVHSKRKSFLNDADIKEMVLEEIRGMKPAECSLVTIKKFIDEVVIPSKLGVIMQPVPESTLSNYLHE
;
A
#
# COMPACT_ATOMS: atom_id res chain seq x y z
N MET A 1 21.86 15.14 -6.37
CA MET A 1 21.32 14.27 -5.31
C MET A 1 20.35 15.06 -4.44
N ALA A 2 19.05 14.77 -4.50
CA ALA A 2 18.01 15.50 -3.75
C ALA A 2 18.23 15.47 -2.23
N ILE A 3 18.70 14.33 -1.71
CA ILE A 3 19.02 14.13 -0.29
C ILE A 3 20.09 15.13 0.20
N VAL A 4 21.16 15.34 -0.56
CA VAL A 4 22.23 16.29 -0.21
C VAL A 4 21.71 17.73 -0.17
N LYS A 5 20.78 18.08 -1.07
CA LYS A 5 20.16 19.42 -1.11
C LYS A 5 19.28 19.66 0.13
N TRP A 6 18.53 18.65 0.56
CA TRP A 6 17.67 18.73 1.75
C TRP A 6 18.45 18.73 3.05
N ALA A 7 19.53 17.96 3.12
CA ALA A 7 20.45 18.00 4.25
C ALA A 7 21.05 19.41 4.43
N LYS A 8 21.47 20.06 3.33
CA LYS A 8 21.96 21.46 3.37
C LYS A 8 20.90 22.46 3.81
N GLU A 9 19.66 22.31 3.37
CA GLU A 9 18.52 23.15 3.77
C GLU A 9 18.22 23.00 5.26
N TYR A 10 18.15 21.77 5.77
CA TYR A 10 17.93 21.53 7.18
C TYR A 10 19.06 22.08 8.05
N LEU A 11 20.32 21.90 7.63
CA LEU A 11 21.48 22.46 8.35
C LEU A 11 21.48 23.99 8.39
N SER A 12 20.95 24.66 7.36
CA SER A 12 20.92 26.13 7.31
C SER A 12 19.69 26.74 7.98
N GLN A 13 18.53 26.08 7.92
CA GLN A 13 17.25 26.65 8.37
C GLN A 13 16.71 25.98 9.65
N GLY A 14 17.31 24.87 10.09
CA GLY A 14 16.84 24.05 11.22
C GLY A 14 15.55 23.28 10.93
N VAL A 15 14.94 23.46 9.76
CA VAL A 15 13.70 22.82 9.32
C VAL A 15 13.73 22.54 7.82
N LEU A 16 13.04 21.49 7.40
CA LEU A 16 12.76 21.27 5.97
C LEU A 16 11.50 22.02 5.58
N SER A 17 11.48 22.59 4.37
CA SER A 17 10.26 23.14 3.80
C SER A 17 9.12 22.11 3.79
N ARG A 18 7.90 22.59 4.05
CA ARG A 18 6.71 21.73 4.30
C ARG A 18 6.43 20.70 3.20
N HIS A 19 6.68 21.06 1.95
CA HIS A 19 6.50 20.19 0.78
C HIS A 19 7.57 19.08 0.65
N ARG A 20 8.65 19.14 1.45
CA ARG A 20 9.74 18.16 1.48
C ARG A 20 9.70 17.26 2.70
N GLN A 21 8.88 17.61 3.70
CA GLN A 21 8.67 16.79 4.88
C GLN A 21 7.92 15.50 4.49
N GLY A 22 8.41 14.36 4.95
CA GLY A 22 7.74 13.07 4.75
C GLY A 22 7.86 12.46 3.35
N VAL A 23 8.61 13.06 2.42
CA VAL A 23 8.80 12.51 1.04
C VAL A 23 9.36 11.09 1.05
N HIS A 24 10.18 10.75 2.04
CA HIS A 24 10.72 9.40 2.22
C HIS A 24 10.03 8.59 3.31
N SER A 25 8.99 9.15 3.95
CA SER A 25 8.20 8.40 4.91
C SER A 25 7.36 7.39 4.13
N LYS A 26 7.75 6.11 4.16
CA LYS A 26 6.93 5.03 3.61
C LYS A 26 5.67 4.91 4.47
N ARG A 27 4.51 5.24 3.91
CA ARG A 27 3.23 4.87 4.54
C ARG A 27 3.14 3.35 4.47
N LYS A 28 2.87 2.71 5.61
CA LYS A 28 2.52 1.29 5.62
C LYS A 28 1.24 1.13 4.80
N SER A 29 1.25 0.17 3.87
CA SER A 29 0.04 -0.20 3.14
C SER A 29 -0.98 -0.75 4.14
N PHE A 30 -2.27 -0.50 3.92
CA PHE A 30 -3.32 -1.15 4.70
C PHE A 30 -3.32 -2.67 4.48
N LEU A 31 -2.81 -3.14 3.34
CA LEU A 31 -2.62 -4.57 3.07
C LEU A 31 -1.61 -5.22 4.02
N ASN A 32 -0.81 -4.43 4.74
CA ASN A 32 0.12 -4.93 5.76
C ASN A 32 -0.53 -5.08 7.14
N ASP A 33 -1.80 -4.71 7.28
CA ASP A 33 -2.57 -5.02 8.47
C ASP A 33 -2.77 -6.55 8.58
N ALA A 34 -2.61 -7.10 9.78
CA ALA A 34 -2.57 -8.55 9.98
C ALA A 34 -3.89 -9.22 9.60
N ASP A 35 -5.03 -8.62 9.99
CA ASP A 35 -6.35 -9.16 9.73
C ASP A 35 -6.68 -9.10 8.23
N ILE A 36 -6.27 -8.02 7.58
CA ILE A 36 -6.44 -7.83 6.13
C ILE A 36 -5.57 -8.82 5.36
N LYS A 37 -4.32 -8.99 5.78
CA LYS A 37 -3.39 -9.93 5.16
C LYS A 37 -3.89 -11.35 5.27
N GLU A 38 -4.36 -11.77 6.45
CA GLU A 38 -4.92 -13.10 6.67
C GLU A 38 -6.17 -13.33 5.80
N MET A 39 -7.10 -12.37 5.77
CA MET A 39 -8.31 -12.46 4.95
C MET A 39 -8.02 -12.64 3.46
N VAL A 40 -7.07 -11.87 2.92
CA VAL A 40 -6.68 -11.98 1.50
C VAL A 40 -5.98 -13.31 1.22
N LEU A 41 -5.13 -13.80 2.14
CA LEU A 41 -4.43 -15.07 1.97
C LEU A 41 -5.38 -16.27 2.03
N GLU A 42 -6.36 -16.27 2.92
CA GLU A 42 -7.38 -17.33 3.00
C GLU A 42 -8.21 -17.39 1.71
N GLU A 43 -8.59 -16.24 1.15
CA GLU A 43 -9.29 -16.19 -0.13
C GLU A 43 -8.41 -16.77 -1.26
N ILE A 44 -7.13 -16.37 -1.34
CA ILE A 44 -6.18 -16.90 -2.33
C ILE A 44 -6.00 -18.42 -2.18
N ARG A 45 -5.93 -18.93 -0.95
CA ARG A 45 -5.80 -20.37 -0.67
C ARG A 45 -7.04 -21.16 -1.11
N GLY A 46 -8.22 -20.55 -1.05
CA GLY A 46 -9.48 -21.15 -1.51
C GLY A 46 -9.68 -21.11 -3.03
N MET A 47 -8.99 -20.21 -3.74
CA MET A 47 -9.11 -20.07 -5.19
C MET A 47 -8.42 -21.20 -5.95
N LYS A 48 -9.01 -21.59 -7.08
CA LYS A 48 -8.31 -22.48 -8.02
C LYS A 48 -7.13 -21.74 -8.65
N PRO A 49 -6.00 -22.43 -8.94
CA PRO A 49 -4.84 -21.80 -9.57
C PRO A 49 -5.15 -21.06 -10.87
N ALA A 50 -6.10 -21.56 -11.67
CA ALA A 50 -6.53 -20.95 -12.93
C ALA A 50 -7.33 -19.64 -12.73
N GLU A 51 -7.94 -19.46 -11.56
CA GLU A 51 -8.76 -18.30 -11.21
C GLU A 51 -7.97 -17.27 -10.36
N CYS A 52 -6.86 -17.72 -9.77
CA CYS A 52 -5.92 -16.93 -8.96
C CYS A 52 -5.08 -15.97 -9.84
N SER A 53 -5.75 -14.98 -10.42
CA SER A 53 -5.13 -13.90 -11.17
C SER A 53 -5.05 -12.63 -10.34
N LEU A 54 -4.09 -11.76 -10.67
CA LEU A 54 -3.95 -10.45 -10.02
C LEU A 54 -5.23 -9.60 -10.14
N VAL A 55 -5.94 -9.73 -11.26
CA VAL A 55 -7.23 -9.06 -11.50
C VAL A 55 -8.30 -9.56 -10.53
N THR A 56 -8.38 -10.87 -10.33
CA THR A 56 -9.36 -11.50 -9.42
C THR A 56 -9.09 -11.07 -7.97
N ILE A 57 -7.84 -11.13 -7.54
CA ILE A 57 -7.43 -10.74 -6.18
C ILE A 57 -7.68 -9.25 -5.95
N LYS A 58 -7.35 -8.41 -6.94
CA LYS A 58 -7.64 -6.97 -6.89
C LYS A 58 -9.13 -6.71 -6.72
N LYS A 59 -9.96 -7.41 -7.50
CA LYS A 59 -11.41 -7.27 -7.42
C LYS A 59 -11.95 -7.64 -6.05
N PHE A 60 -11.48 -8.74 -5.47
CA PHE A 60 -11.83 -9.13 -4.09
C PHE A 60 -11.43 -8.06 -3.07
N ILE A 61 -10.22 -7.49 -3.19
CA ILE A 61 -9.76 -6.44 -2.28
C ILE A 61 -10.62 -5.18 -2.39
N ASP A 62 -10.88 -4.71 -3.62
CA ASP A 62 -11.61 -3.48 -3.88
C ASP A 62 -13.10 -3.61 -3.50
N GLU A 63 -13.73 -4.76 -3.76
CA GLU A 63 -15.19 -4.96 -3.60
C GLU A 63 -15.58 -5.55 -2.24
N VAL A 64 -14.69 -6.29 -1.56
CA VAL A 64 -15.00 -7.00 -0.32
C VAL A 64 -14.18 -6.48 0.86
N VAL A 65 -12.85 -6.46 0.73
CA VAL A 65 -11.95 -6.14 1.85
C VAL A 65 -12.04 -4.68 2.25
N ILE A 66 -11.94 -3.75 1.28
CA ILE A 66 -12.00 -2.31 1.56
C ILE A 66 -13.34 -1.94 2.21
N PRO A 67 -14.51 -2.32 1.66
CA PRO A 67 -15.79 -1.96 2.28
C PRO A 67 -15.99 -2.59 3.66
N SER A 68 -15.57 -3.84 3.87
CA SER A 68 -15.79 -4.56 5.12
C SER A 68 -14.88 -4.11 6.27
N LYS A 69 -13.63 -3.74 5.98
CA LYS A 69 -12.62 -3.41 7.02
C LYS A 69 -12.39 -1.92 7.20
N LEU A 70 -12.56 -1.12 6.16
CA LEU A 70 -12.25 0.32 6.21
C LEU A 70 -13.50 1.20 6.29
N GLY A 71 -14.69 0.67 5.98
CA GLY A 71 -15.97 1.38 6.11
C GLY A 71 -16.07 2.66 5.25
N VAL A 72 -15.12 2.88 4.34
CA VAL A 72 -15.03 4.05 3.47
C VAL A 72 -14.71 3.57 2.06
N ILE A 73 -15.34 4.20 1.06
CA ILE A 73 -14.97 4.01 -0.34
C ILE A 73 -13.58 4.63 -0.54
N MET A 74 -12.53 3.82 -0.40
CA MET A 74 -11.18 4.21 -0.76
C MET A 74 -10.99 4.15 -2.28
N GLN A 75 -9.98 4.86 -2.77
CA GLN A 75 -9.53 4.65 -4.15
C GLN A 75 -9.07 3.20 -4.32
N PRO A 76 -9.35 2.59 -5.50
CA PRO A 76 -8.91 1.23 -5.79
C PRO A 76 -7.41 1.05 -5.59
N VAL A 77 -7.00 -0.13 -5.13
CA VAL A 77 -5.58 -0.41 -4.93
C VAL A 77 -4.85 -0.38 -6.28
N PRO A 78 -3.74 0.36 -6.43
CA PRO A 78 -2.93 0.30 -7.64
C PRO A 78 -2.38 -1.11 -7.87
N GLU A 79 -2.41 -1.60 -9.11
CA GLU A 79 -1.91 -2.95 -9.44
C GLU A 79 -0.45 -3.16 -9.03
N SER A 80 0.39 -2.13 -9.14
CA SER A 80 1.79 -2.18 -8.69
C SER A 80 1.93 -2.39 -7.18
N THR A 81 1.01 -1.85 -6.37
CA THR A 81 1.00 -2.04 -4.92
C THR A 81 0.58 -3.47 -4.57
N LEU A 82 -0.43 -4.00 -5.29
CA LEU A 82 -0.88 -5.37 -5.11
C LEU A 82 0.17 -6.39 -5.55
N SER A 83 0.81 -6.16 -6.70
CA SER A 83 1.90 -7.00 -7.20
C SER A 83 3.03 -7.11 -6.18
N ASN A 84 3.52 -5.97 -5.65
CA ASN A 84 4.54 -5.98 -4.60
C ASN A 84 4.09 -6.76 -3.35
N TYR A 85 2.84 -6.57 -2.93
CA TYR A 85 2.28 -7.26 -1.77
C TYR A 85 2.23 -8.79 -1.94
N LEU A 86 1.91 -9.29 -3.13
CA LEU A 86 1.87 -10.74 -3.41
C LEU A 86 3.26 -11.38 -3.50
N HIS A 87 4.30 -10.57 -3.69
CA HIS A 87 5.69 -11.00 -3.81
C HIS A 87 6.52 -10.75 -2.53
N GLU A 88 5.95 -10.14 -1.49
CA GLU A 88 6.54 -9.95 -0.15
C GLU A 88 6.22 -11.11 0.82
#